data_AF-A0A382ZNS5-F1
#
_entry.id   AF-A0A382ZNS5-F1
#
_cell.length_a   1.000
_cell.length_b   1.000
_cell.length_c   1.000
_cell.angle_alpha   90.00
_cell.angle_beta   90.00
_cell.angle_gamma   90.00
#
_symmetry.space_group_name_H-M   'P 1'
#
loop_
_entity.id
_entity.type
_entity.pdbx_description
1 polymer ?
#
loop_
_entity_poly.entity_id
_entity_poly.type
_entity_poly.pdbx_seq_one_letter_code
_entity_poly.pdbx_strand_id
1 'polypeptide(L)' 'MLIRDILKKKGSKTITTSKETKIVNVAHILAKEKIGAIVILEKEKVIGILSERDIVR' A
#
# COMPACT_ATOMS: atom_id res chain seq x y z
N MET A 1 9.52 -13.84 17.99
CA MET A 1 9.53 -13.76 16.51
C MET A 1 9.87 -12.34 16.13
N LEU A 2 10.99 -12.09 15.43
CA LEU A 2 11.38 -10.73 15.05
C LEU A 2 10.74 -10.34 13.72
N ILE A 3 10.44 -9.05 13.55
CA ILE A 3 9.91 -8.50 12.28
C ILE A 3 10.82 -8.87 11.10
N ARG A 4 12.15 -8.82 11.32
CA ARG A 4 13.16 -9.21 10.33
C ARG A 4 13.00 -10.65 9.84
N ASP A 5 12.56 -11.56 10.70
CA ASP A 5 12.38 -12.98 10.34
C ASP A 5 11.13 -13.15 9.45
N ILE A 6 10.07 -12.39 9.75
CA ILE A 6 8.84 -12.35 8.94
C ILE A 6 9.14 -11.79 7.55
N LEU A 7 9.87 -10.68 7.47
CA LEU A 7 10.21 -10.03 6.21
C LEU A 7 11.17 -10.88 5.37
N LYS A 8 12.11 -11.62 5.99
CA LYS A 8 12.94 -12.59 5.26
C LYS A 8 12.11 -13.65 4.54
N LYS A 9 11.00 -14.11 5.15
CA LYS A 9 10.10 -15.10 4.55
C LYS A 9 9.12 -14.49 3.54
N LYS A 10 8.58 -13.30 3.82
CA LYS A 10 7.57 -12.62 2.98
C LYS A 10 8.18 -11.89 1.78
N GLY A 11 9.42 -11.40 1.92
CA GLY A 11 10.08 -10.51 0.96
C GLY A 11 9.89 -9.03 1.29
N SER A 12 10.62 -8.19 0.54
CA SER A 12 10.65 -6.73 0.70
C SER A 12 9.86 -5.97 -0.38
N LYS A 13 9.18 -6.67 -1.29
CA LYS A 13 8.35 -6.02 -2.32
C LYS A 13 7.21 -5.25 -1.65
N THR A 14 7.14 -3.96 -1.92
CA THR A 14 6.06 -3.06 -1.50
C THR A 14 5.39 -2.48 -2.73
N ILE A 15 4.07 -2.30 -2.64
CA ILE A 15 3.30 -1.56 -3.63
C ILE A 15 3.00 -0.18 -3.04
N THR A 16 3.33 0.85 -3.79
CA THR A 16 3.18 2.24 -3.37
C THR A 16 2.53 3.06 -4.47
N THR A 17 1.94 4.19 -4.10
CA THR A 17 1.38 5.14 -5.08
C THR A 17 1.57 6.58 -4.61
N SER A 18 1.21 7.55 -5.46
CA SER A 18 1.35 8.98 -5.16
C SER A 18 0.06 9.57 -4.61
N LYS A 19 0.13 10.68 -3.87
CA LYS A 19 -1.06 11.38 -3.33
C LYS A 19 -1.98 11.95 -4.42
N GLU A 20 -1.47 12.15 -5.63
CA GLU A 20 -2.21 12.61 -6.80
C GLU A 20 -2.99 11.47 -7.49
N THR A 21 -2.80 10.23 -7.06
CA THR A 21 -3.46 9.07 -7.64
C THR A 21 -4.95 9.08 -7.30
N LYS A 22 -5.80 9.06 -8.32
CA LYS A 22 -7.25 9.00 -8.13
C LYS A 22 -7.66 7.76 -7.33
N ILE A 23 -8.62 7.93 -6.43
CA ILE A 23 -9.14 6.86 -5.57
C ILE A 23 -9.58 5.62 -6.38
N VAL A 24 -10.23 5.81 -7.53
CA VAL A 24 -10.64 4.69 -8.42
C VAL A 24 -9.45 3.85 -8.90
N ASN A 25 -8.31 4.50 -9.19
CA ASN A 25 -7.10 3.80 -9.58
C ASN A 25 -6.47 3.09 -8.39
N VAL A 26 -6.54 3.67 -7.20
CA VAL A 26 -6.09 3.02 -5.97
C VAL A 26 -6.90 1.75 -5.70
N ALA A 27 -8.23 1.83 -5.77
CA ALA A 27 -9.11 0.66 -5.61
C ALA A 27 -8.76 -0.45 -6.62
N HIS A 28 -8.50 -0.07 -7.88
CA HIS A 28 -8.07 -1.03 -8.90
C HIS A 28 -6.72 -1.68 -8.58
N ILE A 29 -5.75 -0.92 -8.05
CA ILE A 29 -4.44 -1.45 -7.63
C ILE A 29 -4.61 -2.44 -6.47
N LEU A 30 -5.40 -2.09 -5.45
CA LEU A 30 -5.66 -2.95 -4.28
C LEU A 30 -6.24 -4.30 -4.74
N ALA A 31 -7.25 -4.28 -5.61
CA ALA A 31 -7.87 -5.48 -6.15
C ALA A 31 -6.91 -6.30 -7.03
N LYS A 32 -6.16 -5.65 -7.92
CA LYS A 32 -5.22 -6.31 -8.84
C LYS A 32 -4.07 -7.00 -8.10
N GLU A 33 -3.48 -6.33 -7.12
CA GLU A 33 -2.35 -6.86 -6.35
C GLU A 33 -2.80 -7.75 -5.17
N LYS A 34 -4.13 -7.88 -4.95
CA LYS A 34 -4.73 -8.63 -3.84
C LYS A 34 -4.19 -8.17 -2.46
N ILE A 35 -4.15 -6.85 -2.25
CA ILE A 35 -3.68 -6.22 -1.01
C ILE A 35 -4.77 -5.33 -0.43
N GLY A 36 -4.88 -5.29 0.91
CA GLY A 36 -5.91 -4.49 1.59
C GLY A 36 -5.51 -3.05 1.92
N ALA A 37 -4.23 -2.69 1.70
CA ALA A 37 -3.72 -1.35 1.94
C ALA A 37 -2.52 -1.03 1.05
N ILE A 38 -2.34 0.26 0.75
CA ILE A 38 -1.25 0.79 -0.05
C ILE A 38 -0.60 1.99 0.66
N VAL A 39 0.71 2.08 0.54
CA VAL A 39 1.48 3.20 1.11
C VAL A 39 1.52 4.36 0.10
N ILE A 40 1.26 5.57 0.60
CA ILE A 40 1.31 6.80 -0.20
C ILE A 40 2.67 7.46 0.00
N LEU A 41 3.35 7.71 -1.12
CA LEU A 41 4.63 8.40 -1.16
C LEU A 41 4.49 9.79 -1.76
N GLU A 42 5.31 10.73 -1.28
CA GLU A 42 5.61 11.98 -1.94
C GLU A 42 7.14 12.21 -1.87
N LYS A 43 7.80 12.36 -3.03
CA LYS A 43 9.26 12.53 -3.11
C LYS A 43 10.02 11.49 -2.26
N GLU A 44 9.66 10.22 -2.43
CA GLU A 44 10.21 9.05 -1.70
C GLU A 44 9.95 9.02 -0.18
N LYS A 45 9.21 9.99 0.36
CA LYS A 45 8.81 9.99 1.77
C LYS A 45 7.43 9.36 1.92
N VAL A 46 7.28 8.53 2.93
CA VAL A 46 5.98 8.01 3.36
C VAL A 46 5.19 9.16 3.97
N ILE A 47 4.06 9.50 3.34
CA ILE A 47 3.15 10.55 3.82
C ILE A 47 1.81 10.00 4.31
N GLY A 48 1.51 8.73 4.03
CA GLY A 48 0.28 8.12 4.50
C GLY A 48 0.10 6.67 4.06
N ILE A 49 -1.05 6.12 4.44
CA ILE A 49 -1.54 4.79 4.06
C ILE A 49 -3.03 4.91 3.74
N LEU A 50 -3.48 4.21 2.72
CA LEU A 50 -4.90 4.12 2.36
C LEU A 50 -5.30 2.63 2.29
N SER A 51 -6.41 2.28 2.93
CA SER A 51 -6.96 0.92 2.93
C SER A 51 -8.29 0.84 2.19
N GLU A 52 -8.71 -0.38 1.81
CA GLU A 52 -10.03 -0.62 1.21
C GLU A 52 -11.16 -0.09 2.10
N ARG A 53 -11.01 -0.19 3.43
CA ARG A 53 -11.99 0.30 4.40
C ARG A 53 -12.14 1.81 4.40
N ASP A 54 -11.09 2.55 4.05
CA ASP A 54 -11.16 4.01 3.96
C ASP A 54 -11.93 4.45 2.70
N ILE A 55 -11.98 3.61 1.67
CA ILE A 55 -12.70 3.86 0.40
C ILE A 55 -14.19 3.55 0.51
N VAL A 56 -14.56 2.52 1.27
CA VAL A 56 -15.95 2.03 1.37
C VAL A 56 -16.80 2.80 2.39
N ARG A 57 -16.19 3.52 3.34
CA ARG A 57 -16.90 4.25 4.40
C ARG A 57 -17.79 5.37 3.88
#